data_AF-A0A939P9N8-F1
#
_entry.id   AF-A0A939P9N8-F1
#
_cell.length_a   1.000
_cell.length_b   1.000
_cell.length_c   1.000
_cell.angle_alpha   90.00
_cell.angle_beta   90.00
_cell.angle_gamma   90.00
#
_symmetry.space_group_name_H-M   'P 1'
#
loop_
_entity.id
_entity.type
_entity.pdbx_description
1 polymer ?
#
loop_
_entity_poly.entity_id
_entity_poly.type
_entity_poly.pdbx_seq_one_letter_code
_entity_poly.pdbx_strand_id
1 'polypeptide(L)'
;MDPDELLTIASLFWFTNTSASSARFYFENRDWFATHQGESVNARTSVPIGLASFAYDFKAIRRFAERDHGNIVHWNDYDRGGHWAAHDASDLLIGDIREFFGKLA
;
A
#
# COMPACT_ATOMS: atom_id res chain seq x y z
N MET A 1 3.01 7.44 15.19
CA MET A 1 3.62 8.62 14.59
C MET A 1 3.66 9.72 15.63
N ASP A 2 4.84 10.24 15.93
CA ASP A 2 4.98 11.36 16.85
C ASP A 2 4.78 12.72 16.14
N PRO A 3 4.60 13.83 16.87
CA PRO A 3 4.39 15.15 16.28
C PRO A 3 5.54 15.65 15.40
N ASP A 4 6.79 15.29 15.70
CA ASP A 4 7.95 15.76 14.95
C ASP A 4 8.06 15.03 13.60
N GLU A 5 7.70 13.75 13.53
CA GLU A 5 7.54 13.01 12.27
C GLU A 5 6.50 13.67 11.37
N LEU A 6 5.33 14.02 11.93
CA LEU A 6 4.26 14.70 11.19
C LEU A 6 4.71 16.07 10.66
N LEU A 7 5.36 16.87 11.51
CA LEU A 7 5.89 18.17 11.14
C LEU A 7 7.01 18.07 10.11
N THR A 8 7.82 17.01 10.16
CA THR A 8 8.85 16.75 9.15
C THR A 8 8.22 16.50 7.78
N ILE A 9 7.19 15.64 7.71
CA ILE A 9 6.47 15.38 6.45
C ILE A 9 5.82 16.68 5.94
N ALA A 10 5.10 17.43 6.79
CA ALA A 10 4.49 18.70 6.40
C ALA A 10 5.52 19.71 5.90
N SER A 11 6.69 19.77 6.56
CA SER A 11 7.80 20.65 6.21
C SER A 11 8.41 20.28 4.85
N LEU A 12 8.50 18.99 4.50
CA LEU A 12 8.95 18.56 3.18
C LEU A 12 8.04 19.10 2.08
N PHE A 13 6.71 18.96 2.22
CA PHE A 13 5.75 19.50 1.26
C PHE A 13 5.85 21.03 1.15
N TRP A 14 6.00 21.72 2.28
CA TRP A 14 6.13 23.17 2.34
C TRP A 14 7.42 23.67 1.68
N PHE A 15 8.60 23.22 2.15
CA PHE A 15 9.89 23.75 1.70
C PHE A 15 10.22 23.36 0.27
N THR A 16 9.70 22.24 -0.23
CA THR A 16 9.86 21.87 -1.65
C THR A 16 8.78 22.50 -2.54
N ASN A 17 7.78 23.18 -1.96
CA ASN A 17 6.62 23.74 -2.66
C ASN A 17 5.90 22.70 -3.55
N THR A 18 5.70 21.49 -3.02
CA THR A 18 5.17 20.36 -3.79
C THR A 18 3.72 20.01 -3.55
N SER A 19 2.99 20.72 -2.66
CA SER A 19 1.58 20.43 -2.38
C SER A 19 0.69 20.40 -3.63
N ALA A 20 0.88 21.35 -4.55
CA ALA A 20 0.09 21.40 -5.78
C ALA A 20 0.57 20.38 -6.83
N SER A 21 1.89 20.18 -6.98
CA SER A 21 2.45 19.23 -7.94
C SER A 21 2.18 17.78 -7.54
N SER A 22 2.17 17.46 -6.24
CA SER A 22 1.74 16.14 -5.74
C SER A 22 0.23 15.93 -5.96
N ALA A 23 -0.60 16.95 -5.72
CA ALA A 23 -2.04 16.86 -5.93
C ALA A 23 -2.40 16.61 -7.41
N ARG A 24 -1.57 17.08 -8.35
CA ARG A 24 -1.77 16.82 -9.78
C ARG A 24 -1.81 15.32 -10.12
N PHE A 25 -1.12 14.46 -9.35
CA PHE A 25 -1.21 13.00 -9.52
C PHE A 25 -2.67 12.50 -9.50
N TYR A 26 -3.50 13.06 -8.62
CA TYR A 26 -4.92 12.71 -8.56
C TYR A 26 -5.70 13.15 -9.81
N PHE A 27 -5.38 14.31 -10.35
CA PHE A 27 -6.01 14.80 -11.57
C PHE A 27 -5.65 13.95 -12.79
N GLU A 28 -4.36 13.61 -12.95
CA GLU A 28 -3.90 12.79 -14.09
C GLU A 28 -4.47 11.36 -14.03
N ASN A 29 -4.74 10.83 -12.83
CA ASN A 29 -5.35 9.51 -12.63
C ASN A 29 -6.88 9.56 -12.49
N ARG A 30 -7.54 10.71 -12.72
CA ARG A 30 -8.99 10.88 -12.49
C ARG A 30 -9.84 9.87 -13.26
N ASP A 31 -9.45 9.53 -14.48
CA ASP A 31 -10.20 8.63 -15.34
C ASP A 31 -10.07 7.20 -14.81
N TRP A 32 -8.89 6.81 -14.33
CA TRP A 32 -8.68 5.52 -13.66
C TRP A 32 -9.58 5.38 -12.43
N PHE A 33 -9.64 6.41 -11.57
CA PHE A 33 -10.53 6.42 -10.40
C PHE A 33 -12.03 6.43 -10.76
N ALA A 34 -12.41 6.98 -11.93
CA ALA A 34 -13.79 7.05 -12.39
C ALA A 34 -14.26 5.76 -13.08
N THR A 35 -13.40 5.07 -13.83
CA THR A 35 -13.78 3.96 -14.72
C THR A 35 -13.48 2.57 -14.16
N HIS A 36 -12.54 2.42 -13.22
CA HIS A 36 -12.14 1.10 -12.71
C HIS A 36 -13.05 0.54 -11.60
N GLN A 37 -14.30 0.99 -11.49
CA GLN A 37 -15.28 0.39 -10.57
C GLN A 37 -15.84 -0.96 -11.05
N GLY A 38 -15.33 -1.53 -12.15
CA GLY A 38 -15.82 -2.81 -12.67
C GLY A 38 -15.10 -3.41 -13.88
N GLU A 39 -14.09 -2.76 -14.46
CA GLU A 39 -13.32 -3.36 -15.55
C GLU A 39 -12.32 -4.40 -15.01
N SER A 40 -12.65 -5.67 -15.26
CA SER A 40 -11.72 -6.79 -15.17
C SER A 40 -10.49 -6.46 -16.01
N VAL A 41 -9.34 -6.21 -15.38
CA VAL A 41 -8.04 -6.26 -16.06
C VAL A 41 -7.96 -7.57 -16.83
N ASN A 42 -7.88 -7.49 -18.17
CA ASN A 42 -7.97 -8.66 -19.06
C ASN A 42 -6.86 -9.70 -18.85
N ALA A 43 -5.85 -9.41 -18.02
CA ALA A 43 -4.83 -10.36 -17.59
C ALA A 43 -4.58 -10.26 -16.08
N ARG A 44 -4.70 -11.39 -15.39
CA ARG A 44 -4.26 -11.51 -13.98
C ARG A 44 -2.76 -11.28 -13.89
N THR A 45 -2.32 -10.54 -12.87
CA THR A 45 -0.89 -10.31 -12.63
C THR A 45 -0.15 -11.63 -12.35
N SER A 46 0.99 -11.85 -13.00
CA SER A 46 1.76 -13.11 -12.88
C SER A 46 3.01 -13.01 -11.99
N VAL A 47 3.44 -11.80 -11.64
CA VAL A 47 4.57 -11.58 -10.73
C VAL A 47 4.23 -12.04 -9.31
N PRO A 48 5.19 -12.56 -8.52
CA PRO A 48 4.95 -12.89 -7.11
C PRO A 48 4.51 -11.65 -6.33
N ILE A 49 3.36 -11.75 -5.65
CA ILE A 49 2.76 -10.68 -4.85
C ILE A 49 2.73 -11.09 -3.38
N GLY A 50 3.11 -10.15 -2.51
CA GLY A 50 2.90 -10.22 -1.07
C GLY A 50 1.90 -9.15 -0.62
N LEU A 51 1.05 -9.50 0.35
CA LEU A 51 0.13 -8.57 0.99
C LEU A 51 0.28 -8.63 2.51
N ALA A 52 0.44 -7.46 3.13
CA ALA A 52 0.43 -7.26 4.58
C ALA A 52 -0.74 -6.33 4.94
N SER A 53 -1.76 -6.86 5.61
CA SER A 53 -2.91 -6.07 6.08
C SER A 53 -2.75 -5.72 7.55
N PHE A 54 -2.65 -4.43 7.87
CA PHE A 54 -2.53 -3.96 9.24
C PHE A 54 -3.90 -3.64 9.86
N ALA A 55 -3.96 -3.65 11.20
CA ALA A 55 -5.23 -3.67 11.93
C ALA A 55 -6.16 -2.48 11.65
N TYR A 56 -5.59 -1.29 11.48
CA TYR A 56 -6.31 -0.02 11.37
C TYR A 56 -6.22 0.62 9.98
N ASP A 57 -5.96 -0.17 8.95
CA ASP A 57 -5.97 0.27 7.55
C ASP A 57 -7.06 -0.45 6.74
N PHE A 58 -7.20 -0.09 5.46
CA PHE A 58 -8.02 -0.80 4.51
C PHE A 58 -7.64 -2.28 4.44
N LYS A 59 -8.64 -3.16 4.58
CA LYS A 59 -8.47 -4.61 4.51
C LYS A 59 -8.94 -5.14 3.17
N ALA A 60 -8.02 -5.74 2.43
CA ALA A 60 -8.35 -6.41 1.18
C ALA A 60 -9.18 -7.67 1.45
N ILE A 61 -10.17 -7.93 0.60
CA ILE A 61 -10.92 -9.19 0.64
C ILE A 61 -10.15 -10.21 -0.20
N ARG A 62 -9.58 -11.23 0.46
CA ARG A 62 -8.71 -12.23 -0.18
C ARG A 62 -9.31 -12.85 -1.44
N ARG A 63 -10.62 -13.14 -1.44
CA ARG A 63 -11.33 -13.68 -2.61
C ARG A 63 -11.27 -12.76 -3.83
N PHE A 64 -11.33 -11.44 -3.64
CA PHE A 64 -11.22 -10.49 -4.76
C PHE A 64 -9.77 -10.34 -5.21
N ALA A 65 -8.83 -10.31 -4.27
CA ALA A 65 -7.40 -10.29 -4.60
C ALA A 65 -6.98 -11.54 -5.40
N GLU A 66 -7.41 -12.74 -5.00
CA GLU A 66 -7.13 -13.98 -5.73
C GLU A 66 -7.85 -14.06 -7.08
N ARG A 67 -9.00 -13.39 -7.26
CA ARG A 67 -9.66 -13.27 -8.57
C ARG A 67 -8.80 -12.43 -9.52
N ASP A 68 -8.29 -11.31 -9.04
CA ASP A 68 -7.63 -10.28 -9.87
C ASP A 68 -6.12 -10.54 -10.06
N HIS A 69 -5.49 -11.27 -9.14
CA HIS A 69 -4.06 -11.57 -9.15
C HIS A 69 -3.79 -13.07 -9.28
N GLY A 70 -2.83 -13.44 -10.14
CA GLY A 70 -2.52 -14.82 -10.49
C GLY A 70 -1.47 -15.50 -9.62
N ASN A 71 -0.68 -14.73 -8.85
CA ASN A 71 0.50 -15.24 -8.14
C ASN A 71 0.72 -14.56 -6.78
N ILE A 72 -0.29 -14.64 -5.90
CA ILE A 72 -0.15 -14.23 -4.49
C ILE A 72 0.57 -15.36 -3.74
N VAL A 73 1.78 -15.11 -3.26
CA VAL A 73 2.63 -16.10 -2.58
C VAL A 73 2.80 -15.82 -1.10
N HIS A 74 2.36 -14.66 -0.63
CA HIS A 74 2.50 -14.21 0.74
C HIS A 74 1.30 -13.36 1.14
N TRP A 75 0.67 -13.67 2.28
CA TRP A 75 -0.53 -13.00 2.78
C TRP A 75 -0.53 -13.05 4.30
N ASN A 76 -0.44 -11.89 4.94
CA ASN A 76 -0.46 -11.76 6.39
C ASN A 76 -1.46 -10.69 6.83
N ASP A 77 -2.16 -10.97 7.93
CA ASP A 77 -3.04 -10.04 8.64
C ASP A 77 -2.44 -9.78 10.03
N TYR A 78 -2.24 -8.51 10.38
CA TYR A 78 -1.64 -8.07 11.63
C TYR A 78 -2.69 -7.43 12.56
N ASP A 79 -2.46 -7.56 13.86
CA ASP A 79 -3.32 -7.07 14.94
C ASP A 79 -2.97 -5.66 15.45
N ARG A 80 -1.88 -5.09 14.93
CA ARG A 80 -1.41 -3.72 15.19
C ARG A 80 -0.96 -3.03 13.90
N GLY A 81 -0.90 -1.70 13.92
CA GLY A 81 -0.47 -0.85 12.79
C GLY A 81 -1.64 -0.33 11.94
N GLY A 82 -1.39 0.72 11.18
CA GLY A 82 -2.37 1.34 10.29
C GLY A 82 -1.79 1.69 8.93
N HIS A 83 -2.33 2.74 8.30
CA HIS A 83 -1.88 3.23 6.99
C HIS A 83 -0.40 3.64 6.96
N TRP A 84 0.15 3.96 8.12
CA TRP A 84 1.54 4.34 8.32
C TRP A 84 2.32 3.22 9.02
N ALA A 85 2.11 1.97 8.63
CA ALA A 85 2.74 0.76 9.20
C ALA A 85 4.27 0.86 9.38
N ALA A 86 4.95 1.59 8.49
CA ALA A 86 6.38 1.87 8.59
C ALA A 86 6.76 2.67 9.86
N HIS A 87 5.84 3.43 10.44
CA HIS A 87 6.03 4.24 11.65
C HIS A 87 5.38 3.60 12.89
N ASP A 88 4.17 3.04 12.78
CA ASP A 88 3.40 2.57 13.95
C ASP A 88 3.51 1.05 14.21
N ALA A 89 4.07 0.29 13.26
CA ALA A 89 4.30 -1.15 13.35
C ALA A 89 5.56 -1.59 12.57
N SER A 90 6.63 -0.79 12.65
CA SER A 90 7.85 -0.98 11.85
C SER A 90 8.46 -2.37 11.99
N ASP A 91 8.42 -2.95 13.19
CA ASP A 91 8.90 -4.30 13.49
C ASP A 91 8.13 -5.38 12.70
N LEU A 92 6.80 -5.25 12.64
CA LEU A 92 5.94 -6.15 11.87
C LEU A 92 6.19 -6.00 10.37
N LEU A 93 6.26 -4.76 9.87
CA LEU A 93 6.53 -4.50 8.45
C LEU A 93 7.90 -5.04 8.01
N ILE A 94 8.95 -4.83 8.81
CA ILE A 94 10.29 -5.35 8.51
C ILE A 94 10.29 -6.88 8.50
N GLY A 95 9.61 -7.51 9.47
CA GLY A 95 9.44 -8.96 9.52
C GLY A 95 8.75 -9.51 8.27
N ASP A 96 7.63 -8.89 7.89
CA ASP A 96 6.85 -9.28 6.72
C ASP A 96 7.66 -9.23 5.43
N ILE A 97 8.37 -8.12 5.19
CA ILE A 97 9.23 -7.93 4.01
C ILE A 97 10.31 -9.01 3.96
N ARG A 98 10.97 -9.29 5.09
CA ARG A 98 12.02 -10.32 5.17
C ARG A 98 11.48 -11.71 4.88
N GLU A 99 10.31 -12.04 5.42
CA GLU A 99 9.67 -13.33 5.17
C GLU A 99 9.28 -13.48 3.69
N PHE A 100 8.68 -12.45 3.10
CA PHE A 100 8.31 -12.44 1.69
C PHE A 100 9.52 -12.70 0.80
N PHE A 101 10.60 -11.90 0.95
CA PHE A 101 11.80 -12.08 0.13
C PHE A 101 12.55 -13.37 0.45
N GLY A 102 12.50 -13.85 1.70
CA GLY A 102 13.08 -15.14 2.09
C GLY A 102 12.44 -16.33 1.39
N LYS A 103 11.15 -16.24 0.99
CA LYS A 103 10.44 -17.27 0.21
C LYS A 103 10.71 -17.18 -1.30
N LEU A 104 11.23 -16.06 -1.79
CA LEU A 104 11.49 -15.80 -3.21
C LEU A 104 12.95 -16.07 -3.62
N ALA A 105 13.85 -16.20 -2.63
CA ALA A 105 15.27 -16.48 -2.81
C ALA A 105 15.54 -17.94 -3.17
#